data_AF-A0A1F0ULV0-F1
#
_entry.id   AF-A0A1F0ULV0-F1
#
_cell.length_a   1.000
_cell.length_b   1.000
_cell.length_c   1.000
_cell.angle_alpha   90.00
_cell.angle_beta   90.00
_cell.angle_gamma   90.00
#
_symmetry.space_group_name_H-M   'P 1'
#
loop_
_entity.id
_entity.type
_entity.pdbx_description
1 polymer ?
#
loop_
_entity_poly.entity_id
_entity_poly.type
_entity_poly.pdbx_seq_one_letter_code
_entity_poly.pdbx_strand_id
1 'polypeptide(L)'
;MGILGSVLGIVVLLIIAVLFSNNRKAINLRTVLGALAIQIGFAALILYVPFGRDALQATANGVSNVIAYGNEGINFVFGGLADPSKNAGFIFAVKVLPIIVFFSGLISVLYYLGIMQVVIKVIGGALQAALGTSKAESMSAAANIFVGQTEAPLVVRPYIKNMTQSELFAIMAGGTASIAGSVMAGYAGMGVPLTYLIAASFMAAPAGLLFAKILFPQTEQFNDKQPETDDSEKPTNVLEAMAGGASAGMQLALNVGAMLIAFVGLIALINGILGGVGGWFGYGDLTLQSIFGWIFKPLAYLIGVSWDESAIAGQMIGMKLAVNEFVGYLEFAKYLQPDTAVVLSEKTKAIITFALCGFANFSSIAILIGGIGGMAPNRRGDVARLGLKAVVAGTLANLMSATIAGLFIELSGVAM
;
A
#
# COMPACT_ATOMS: atom_id res chain seq x y z
N MET A 1 8.65 -23.52 -2.91
CA MET A 1 8.73 -23.41 -4.38
C MET A 1 9.97 -22.62 -4.73
N GLY A 2 10.80 -23.13 -5.64
CA GLY A 2 11.98 -22.42 -6.14
C GLY A 2 11.63 -21.30 -7.12
N ILE A 3 12.66 -20.77 -7.79
CA ILE A 3 12.60 -19.70 -8.82
C ILE A 3 11.45 -19.91 -9.82
N LEU A 4 11.26 -21.14 -10.32
CA LEU A 4 10.21 -21.48 -11.28
C LEU A 4 8.80 -21.19 -10.75
N GLY A 5 8.57 -21.40 -9.45
CA GLY A 5 7.29 -21.12 -8.81
C GLY A 5 6.98 -19.63 -8.77
N SER A 6 7.98 -18.78 -8.47
CA SER A 6 7.80 -17.33 -8.50
C SER A 6 7.53 -16.81 -9.91
N VAL A 7 8.23 -17.35 -10.93
CA VAL A 7 7.94 -17.02 -12.34
C VAL A 7 6.53 -17.44 -12.73
N LEU A 8 6.09 -18.63 -12.32
CA LEU A 8 4.72 -19.09 -12.53
C LEU A 8 3.71 -18.17 -11.84
N GLY A 9 3.98 -17.74 -10.61
CA GLY A 9 3.16 -16.79 -9.87
C GLY A 9 2.96 -15.47 -10.64
N ILE A 10 4.04 -14.88 -11.15
CA ILE A 10 4.00 -13.67 -12.00
C ILE A 10 3.09 -13.90 -13.21
N VAL A 11 3.28 -15.00 -13.93
CA VAL A 11 2.49 -15.34 -15.12
C VAL A 11 1.01 -15.51 -14.78
N VAL A 12 0.68 -16.22 -13.70
CA VAL A 12 -0.70 -16.45 -13.28
C VAL A 12 -1.39 -15.14 -12.87
N LEU A 13 -0.71 -14.25 -12.14
CA LEU A 13 -1.26 -12.94 -11.78
C LEU A 13 -1.56 -12.08 -13.01
N LEU A 14 -0.69 -12.11 -14.03
CA LEU A 14 -0.94 -11.44 -15.32
C LEU A 14 -2.13 -12.07 -16.07
N ILE A 15 -2.24 -13.41 -16.08
CA ILE A 15 -3.38 -14.12 -16.68
C ILE A 15 -4.68 -13.71 -16.00
N ILE A 16 -4.72 -13.67 -14.66
CA ILE A 16 -5.90 -13.20 -13.91
C ILE A 16 -6.29 -11.79 -14.37
N ALA A 17 -5.33 -10.87 -14.45
CA ALA A 17 -5.61 -9.51 -14.92
C ALA A 17 -6.18 -9.45 -16.35
N VAL A 18 -5.62 -10.24 -17.27
CA VAL A 18 -6.10 -10.32 -18.66
C VAL A 18 -7.51 -10.92 -18.73
N LEU A 19 -7.80 -11.94 -17.91
CA LEU A 19 -9.13 -12.56 -17.84
C LEU A 19 -10.19 -11.56 -17.42
N PHE A 20 -9.88 -10.70 -16.43
CA PHE A 20 -10.76 -9.64 -15.93
C PHE A 20 -10.67 -8.31 -16.71
N SER A 21 -9.91 -8.25 -17.81
CA SER A 21 -9.78 -7.05 -18.64
C SER A 21 -11.07 -6.68 -19.35
N ASN A 22 -11.39 -5.38 -19.40
CA ASN A 22 -12.54 -4.87 -20.16
C ASN A 22 -12.37 -5.02 -21.68
N ASN A 23 -11.14 -4.96 -22.18
CA ASN A 23 -10.87 -5.10 -23.60
C ASN A 23 -9.46 -5.63 -23.84
N ARG A 24 -9.32 -6.95 -23.91
CA ARG A 24 -8.03 -7.64 -24.08
C ARG A 24 -7.27 -7.22 -25.35
N LYS A 25 -7.99 -6.78 -26.39
CA LYS A 25 -7.38 -6.35 -27.66
C LYS A 25 -6.79 -4.93 -27.60
N ALA A 26 -7.22 -4.12 -26.63
CA ALA A 26 -6.72 -2.76 -26.44
C ALA A 26 -5.53 -2.66 -25.47
N ILE A 27 -5.03 -3.79 -24.95
CA ILE A 27 -3.87 -3.82 -24.07
C ILE A 27 -2.63 -3.35 -24.84
N ASN A 28 -2.06 -2.22 -24.42
CA ASN A 28 -0.83 -1.70 -25.01
C ASN A 28 0.39 -2.45 -24.43
N LEU A 29 1.05 -3.24 -25.27
CA LEU A 29 2.19 -4.07 -24.86
C LEU A 29 3.38 -3.24 -24.37
N ARG A 30 3.66 -2.07 -24.95
CA ARG A 30 4.73 -1.18 -24.45
C ARG A 30 4.46 -0.77 -23.01
N THR A 31 3.22 -0.38 -22.72
CA THR A 31 2.83 0.08 -21.38
C THR A 31 2.90 -1.05 -20.36
N VAL A 32 2.30 -2.21 -20.65
CA VAL A 32 2.23 -3.29 -19.65
C VAL A 32 3.56 -4.01 -19.47
N LEU A 33 4.29 -4.31 -20.56
CA LEU A 33 5.61 -4.94 -20.45
C LEU A 33 6.64 -3.96 -19.89
N GLY A 34 6.55 -2.68 -20.25
CA GLY A 34 7.39 -1.63 -19.67
C GLY A 34 7.15 -1.49 -18.17
N ALA A 35 5.90 -1.50 -17.71
CA ALA A 35 5.58 -1.37 -16.29
C ALA A 35 6.10 -2.58 -15.49
N LEU A 36 5.90 -3.80 -16.02
CA LEU A 36 6.47 -5.01 -15.44
C LEU A 36 8.00 -4.98 -15.41
N ALA A 37 8.64 -4.54 -16.49
CA ALA A 37 10.10 -4.44 -16.58
C ALA A 37 10.68 -3.41 -15.59
N ILE A 38 10.03 -2.26 -15.42
CA ILE A 38 10.43 -1.25 -14.42
C ILE A 38 10.27 -1.83 -13.01
N GLN A 39 9.17 -2.52 -12.72
CA GLN A 39 8.94 -3.13 -11.40
C GLN A 39 9.99 -4.20 -11.08
N ILE A 40 10.24 -5.14 -12.01
CA ILE A 40 11.25 -6.19 -11.84
C ILE A 40 12.65 -5.60 -11.78
N GLY A 41 12.98 -4.65 -12.65
CA GLY A 41 14.29 -4.01 -12.71
C GLY A 41 14.61 -3.22 -11.44
N PHE A 42 13.62 -2.49 -10.91
CA PHE A 42 13.76 -1.80 -9.63
C PHE A 42 13.96 -2.80 -8.49
N ALA A 43 13.16 -3.86 -8.40
CA ALA A 43 13.33 -4.89 -7.39
C ALA A 43 14.70 -5.60 -7.48
N ALA A 44 15.18 -5.90 -8.68
CA ALA A 44 16.50 -6.46 -8.90
C ALA A 44 17.60 -5.53 -8.35
N LEU A 45 17.48 -4.22 -8.62
CA LEU A 45 18.41 -3.22 -8.12
C LEU A 45 18.43 -3.23 -6.59
N ILE A 46 17.28 -3.12 -5.93
CA ILE A 46 17.24 -2.87 -4.49
C ILE A 46 17.22 -4.13 -3.61
N LEU A 47 16.87 -5.31 -4.14
CA LEU A 47 16.79 -6.57 -3.37
C LEU A 47 17.91 -7.57 -3.71
N TYR A 48 18.60 -7.40 -4.85
CA TYR A 48 19.62 -8.35 -5.31
C TYR A 48 21.00 -7.70 -5.46
N VAL A 49 21.10 -6.55 -6.13
CA VAL A 49 22.39 -5.87 -6.34
C VAL A 49 22.91 -5.27 -5.02
N PRO A 50 24.16 -5.54 -4.59
CA PRO A 50 24.71 -5.03 -3.33
C PRO A 50 24.58 -3.51 -3.17
N PHE A 51 24.98 -2.74 -4.19
CA PHE A 51 24.89 -1.28 -4.17
C PHE A 51 23.45 -0.77 -3.97
N GLY A 52 22.47 -1.41 -4.59
CA GLY A 52 21.07 -1.01 -4.42
C GLY A 52 20.50 -1.42 -3.06
N ARG A 53 20.95 -2.53 -2.47
CA ARG A 53 20.65 -2.90 -1.08
C ARG A 53 21.22 -1.89 -0.10
N ASP A 54 22.47 -1.46 -0.30
CA ASP A 54 23.11 -0.44 0.53
C ASP A 54 22.37 0.90 0.43
N ALA A 55 21.94 1.28 -0.78
CA ALA A 55 21.12 2.49 -0.99
C ALA A 55 19.75 2.38 -0.33
N LEU A 56 19.09 1.22 -0.39
CA LEU A 56 17.82 0.98 0.29
C LEU A 56 17.98 1.03 1.80
N GLN A 57 19.02 0.41 2.35
CA GLN A 57 19.33 0.44 3.77
C GLN A 57 19.65 1.87 4.25
N ALA A 58 20.42 2.64 3.48
CA ALA A 58 20.69 4.04 3.79
C ALA A 58 19.39 4.88 3.80
N THR A 59 18.48 4.62 2.85
CA THR A 59 17.17 5.26 2.82
C THR A 59 16.33 4.87 4.04
N ALA A 60 16.30 3.59 4.40
CA ALA A 60 15.60 3.09 5.58
C ALA A 60 16.16 3.70 6.88
N ASN A 61 17.49 3.80 7.01
CA ASN A 61 18.14 4.47 8.14
C ASN A 61 17.75 5.96 8.21
N GLY A 62 17.71 6.65 7.06
CA GLY A 62 17.24 8.03 6.96
C GLY A 62 15.81 8.20 7.46
N VAL A 63 14.89 7.35 7.00
CA VAL A 63 13.49 7.36 7.45
C VAL A 63 13.37 6.97 8.94
N SER A 64 14.19 6.03 9.41
CA SER A 64 14.25 5.65 10.83
C SER A 64 14.68 6.83 11.73
N ASN A 65 15.66 7.62 11.30
CA ASN A 65 16.07 8.84 12.00
C ASN A 65 14.92 9.87 12.06
N VAL A 66 14.17 10.02 10.97
CA VAL A 66 12.99 10.90 10.93
C VAL A 66 11.92 10.41 11.91
N ILE A 67 11.67 9.10 11.99
CA ILE A 67 10.78 8.50 12.99
C ILE A 67 11.29 8.79 14.41
N ALA A 68 12.59 8.69 14.66
CA ALA A 68 13.20 9.01 15.95
C ALA A 68 12.97 10.48 16.36
N TYR A 69 13.10 11.44 15.44
CA TYR A 69 12.76 12.84 15.71
C TYR A 69 11.28 13.04 16.02
N GLY A 70 10.38 12.32 15.33
CA GLY A 70 8.96 12.33 15.65
C GLY A 70 8.67 11.80 17.07
N ASN A 71 9.41 10.78 17.50
CA ASN A 71 9.27 10.22 18.85
C ASN A 71 9.61 11.20 19.96
N GLU A 72 10.48 12.18 19.75
CA GLU A 72 10.74 13.25 20.74
C GLU A 72 9.47 14.05 21.04
N GLY A 73 8.68 14.38 20.02
CA GLY A 73 7.38 15.05 20.20
C GLY A 73 6.37 14.16 20.94
N ILE A 74 6.37 12.86 20.65
CA ILE A 74 5.50 11.89 21.33
C ILE A 74 5.88 11.75 22.81
N ASN A 75 7.18 11.65 23.10
CA ASN A 75 7.70 11.58 24.47
C ASN A 75 7.38 12.85 25.26
N PHE A 76 7.44 14.02 24.62
CA PHE A 76 7.03 15.28 25.25
C PHE A 76 5.54 15.29 25.63
N VAL A 77 4.65 14.85 24.73
CA VAL A 77 3.19 14.90 24.94
C VAL A 77 2.72 13.82 25.93
N PHE A 78 3.23 12.60 25.83
CA PHE A 78 2.72 11.44 26.57
C PHE A 78 3.63 10.99 27.73
N GLY A 79 4.83 11.58 27.87
CA GLY A 79 5.76 11.28 28.95
C GLY A 79 6.08 9.80 29.07
N GLY A 80 6.00 9.27 30.30
CA GLY A 80 6.29 7.86 30.58
C GLY A 80 5.35 6.84 29.91
N LEU A 81 4.19 7.25 29.38
CA LEU A 81 3.29 6.37 28.63
C LEU A 81 3.83 6.02 27.24
N ALA A 82 4.74 6.84 26.71
CA ALA A 82 5.40 6.59 25.43
C ALA A 82 6.60 5.65 25.56
N ASP A 83 6.98 5.21 26.76
CA ASP A 83 8.14 4.34 26.97
C ASP A 83 7.72 2.86 27.07
N PRO A 84 8.01 2.02 26.06
CA PRO A 84 7.61 0.60 26.06
C PRO A 84 8.31 -0.22 27.15
N SER A 85 9.40 0.29 27.73
CA SER A 85 10.17 -0.40 28.78
C SER A 85 9.58 -0.25 30.18
N LYS A 86 8.59 0.63 30.35
CA LYS A 86 7.90 0.85 31.62
C LYS A 86 6.72 -0.09 31.81
N ASN A 87 6.16 -0.11 33.02
CA ASN A 87 5.08 -1.02 33.44
C ASN A 87 3.84 -1.06 32.51
N ALA A 88 3.61 -0.04 31.68
CA ALA A 88 2.47 0.01 30.77
C ALA A 88 2.70 -0.75 29.45
N GLY A 89 3.93 -1.17 29.16
CA GLY A 89 4.28 -1.88 27.94
C GLY A 89 4.07 -1.05 26.67
N PHE A 90 3.97 -1.73 25.52
CA PHE A 90 3.73 -1.08 24.24
C PHE A 90 2.27 -0.63 24.10
N ILE A 91 2.03 0.68 24.16
CA ILE A 91 0.71 1.28 23.93
C ILE A 91 0.59 1.74 22.48
N PHE A 92 -0.18 1.00 21.67
CA PHE A 92 -0.41 1.29 20.25
C PHE A 92 -0.88 2.73 20.00
N ALA A 93 -1.88 3.20 20.76
CA ALA A 93 -2.48 4.52 20.57
C ALA A 93 -1.50 5.67 20.88
N VAL A 94 -0.43 5.40 21.64
CA VAL A 94 0.59 6.39 22.00
C VAL A 94 1.81 6.30 21.09
N LYS A 95 2.20 5.09 20.66
CA LYS A 95 3.41 4.89 19.85
C LYS A 95 3.18 4.95 18.35
N VAL A 96 2.01 4.52 17.87
CA VAL A 96 1.72 4.36 16.44
C VAL A 96 0.87 5.51 15.92
N LEU A 97 -0.24 5.85 16.58
CA LEU A 97 -1.14 6.88 16.04
C LEU A 97 -0.49 8.28 15.93
N PRO A 98 0.29 8.76 16.91
CA PRO A 98 0.90 10.09 16.83
C PRO A 98 1.99 10.21 15.74
N ILE A 99 2.60 9.10 15.30
CA ILE A 99 3.60 9.17 14.22
C ILE A 99 2.97 9.61 12.89
N ILE A 100 1.69 9.25 12.68
CA ILE A 100 0.90 9.65 11.51
C ILE A 100 0.76 11.18 11.48
N VAL A 101 0.53 11.80 12.65
CA VAL A 101 0.39 13.26 12.81
C VAL A 101 1.69 13.96 12.40
N PHE A 102 2.82 13.49 12.94
CA PHE A 102 4.13 14.05 12.64
C PHE A 102 4.48 13.93 11.15
N PHE A 103 4.34 12.73 10.57
CA PHE A 103 4.64 12.53 9.14
C PHE A 103 3.72 13.31 8.22
N SER A 104 2.43 13.48 8.57
CA SER A 104 1.51 14.30 7.78
C SER A 104 1.92 15.77 7.78
N GLY A 105 2.34 16.30 8.94
CA GLY A 105 2.93 17.63 9.06
C GLY A 105 4.21 17.78 8.23
N LEU A 106 5.13 16.82 8.31
CA LEU A 106 6.38 16.81 7.56
C LEU A 106 6.14 16.79 6.04
N ILE A 107 5.28 15.90 5.56
CA ILE A 107 4.96 15.81 4.13
C ILE A 107 4.34 17.13 3.64
N SER A 108 3.43 17.73 4.41
CA SER A 108 2.85 19.03 4.08
C SER A 108 3.92 20.12 3.94
N VAL A 109 4.92 20.15 4.83
CA VAL A 109 6.09 21.04 4.71
C VAL A 109 6.87 20.77 3.43
N LEU A 110 7.15 19.50 3.08
CA LEU A 110 7.88 19.15 1.86
C LEU A 110 7.12 19.53 0.58
N TYR A 111 5.78 19.49 0.60
CA TYR A 111 4.94 20.03 -0.46
C TYR A 111 4.98 21.56 -0.52
N TYR A 112 4.89 22.24 0.62
CA TYR A 112 4.98 23.71 0.65
C TYR A 112 6.33 24.20 0.09
N LEU A 113 7.42 23.51 0.42
CA LEU A 113 8.77 23.84 -0.06
C LEU A 113 9.05 23.48 -1.52
N GLY A 114 8.13 22.80 -2.22
CA GLY A 114 8.33 22.41 -3.62
C GLY A 114 9.12 21.11 -3.84
N ILE A 115 9.62 20.47 -2.77
CA ILE A 115 10.50 19.29 -2.85
C ILE A 115 9.72 18.10 -3.43
N MET A 116 8.51 17.86 -2.92
CA MET A 116 7.65 16.77 -3.39
C MET A 116 7.30 16.91 -4.87
N GLN A 117 7.05 18.14 -5.33
CA GLN A 117 6.70 18.43 -6.72
C GLN A 117 7.86 18.10 -7.66
N VAL A 118 9.10 18.39 -7.26
CA VAL A 118 10.29 18.03 -8.06
C VAL A 118 10.42 16.51 -8.16
N VAL A 119 10.36 15.80 -7.03
CA VAL A 119 10.50 14.34 -7.00
C VAL A 119 9.40 13.65 -7.82
N ILE A 120 8.13 14.07 -7.62
CA ILE A 120 6.98 13.53 -8.35
C ILE A 120 7.11 13.81 -9.85
N LYS A 121 7.56 15.02 -10.24
CA LYS A 121 7.74 15.37 -11.66
C LYS A 121 8.82 14.53 -12.34
N VAL A 122 9.92 14.24 -11.64
CA VAL A 122 11.00 13.39 -12.16
C VAL A 122 10.54 11.95 -12.33
N ILE A 123 9.99 11.34 -11.27
CA ILE A 123 9.55 9.94 -11.30
C ILE A 123 8.36 9.77 -12.27
N GLY A 124 7.35 10.64 -12.17
CA GLY A 124 6.16 10.60 -13.01
C GLY A 124 6.50 10.86 -14.48
N GLY A 125 7.42 11.78 -14.77
CA GLY A 125 7.91 12.02 -16.13
C GLY A 125 8.68 10.82 -16.71
N ALA A 126 9.48 10.14 -15.89
CA ALA A 126 10.18 8.92 -16.30
C ALA A 126 9.21 7.77 -16.60
N LEU A 127 8.19 7.56 -15.75
CA LEU A 127 7.12 6.60 -15.99
C LEU A 127 6.35 6.94 -17.28
N GLN A 128 5.97 8.21 -17.47
CA GLN A 128 5.27 8.66 -18.66
C GLN A 128 6.08 8.36 -19.94
N ALA A 129 7.36 8.71 -19.93
CA ALA A 129 8.25 8.52 -21.08
C ALA A 129 8.47 7.03 -21.42
N ALA A 130 8.65 6.19 -20.40
CA ALA A 130 8.83 4.75 -20.62
C ALA A 130 7.54 4.08 -21.08
N LEU A 131 6.42 4.35 -20.41
CA LEU A 131 5.18 3.59 -20.54
C LEU A 131 4.22 4.15 -21.61
N GLY A 132 4.35 5.42 -21.97
CA GLY A 132 3.40 6.11 -22.85
C GLY A 132 2.04 6.38 -22.21
N THR A 133 1.97 6.35 -20.87
CA THR A 133 0.80 6.75 -20.08
C THR A 133 0.58 8.26 -20.13
N SER A 134 -0.59 8.75 -19.73
CA SER A 134 -0.83 10.19 -19.68
C SER A 134 -0.01 10.87 -18.58
N LYS A 135 0.23 12.17 -18.71
CA LYS A 135 0.96 12.94 -17.70
C LYS A 135 0.26 12.84 -16.35
N ALA A 136 -1.07 12.94 -16.32
CA ALA A 136 -1.81 12.98 -15.09
C ALA A 136 -1.74 11.64 -14.32
N GLU A 137 -1.99 10.51 -14.98
CA GLU A 137 -1.92 9.22 -14.28
C GLU A 137 -0.49 8.86 -13.86
N SER A 138 0.52 9.28 -14.63
CA SER A 138 1.93 9.03 -14.30
C SER A 138 2.39 9.84 -13.08
N MET A 139 1.97 11.11 -12.99
CA MET A 139 2.24 11.96 -11.83
C MET A 139 1.50 11.46 -10.59
N SER A 140 0.25 11.00 -10.74
CA SER A 140 -0.50 10.41 -9.63
C SER A 140 0.13 9.09 -9.15
N ALA A 141 0.58 8.23 -10.07
CA ALA A 141 1.30 7.00 -9.71
C ALA A 141 2.59 7.30 -8.95
N ALA A 142 3.35 8.31 -9.37
CA ALA A 142 4.56 8.75 -8.65
C ALA A 142 4.25 9.37 -7.29
N ALA A 143 3.18 10.16 -7.17
CA ALA A 143 2.75 10.75 -5.90
C ALA A 143 2.34 9.68 -4.87
N ASN A 144 1.67 8.61 -5.32
CA ASN A 144 1.23 7.48 -4.50
C ASN A 144 2.37 6.72 -3.80
N ILE A 145 3.63 6.92 -4.20
CA ILE A 145 4.80 6.38 -3.48
C ILE A 145 4.90 6.99 -2.07
N PHE A 146 4.52 8.25 -1.92
CA PHE A 146 4.76 9.05 -0.72
C PHE A 146 3.48 9.43 0.03
N VAL A 147 2.38 9.62 -0.70
CA VAL A 147 1.09 10.01 -0.14
C VAL A 147 0.00 9.00 -0.48
N GLY A 148 -1.12 9.06 0.23
CA GLY A 148 -2.18 8.08 0.10
C GLY A 148 -3.12 8.31 -1.07
N GLN A 149 -4.09 7.40 -1.18
CA GLN A 149 -5.08 7.35 -2.26
C GLN A 149 -5.99 8.59 -2.36
N THR A 150 -6.06 9.40 -1.31
CA THR A 150 -6.85 10.65 -1.27
C THR A 150 -6.01 11.89 -1.54
N GLU A 151 -4.71 11.87 -1.25
CA GLU A 151 -3.83 13.03 -1.44
C GLU A 151 -3.13 12.98 -2.80
N ALA A 152 -2.75 11.80 -3.29
CA ALA A 152 -2.08 11.66 -4.58
C ALA A 152 -2.88 12.25 -5.75
N PRO A 153 -4.22 12.12 -5.84
CA PRO A 153 -4.98 12.75 -6.92
C PRO A 153 -4.98 14.28 -6.86
N LEU A 154 -4.66 14.91 -5.72
CA LEU A 154 -4.62 16.37 -5.61
C LEU A 154 -3.56 16.99 -6.53
N VAL A 155 -2.46 16.28 -6.79
CA VAL A 155 -1.40 16.75 -7.70
C VAL A 155 -1.87 16.87 -9.15
N VAL A 156 -3.00 16.22 -9.47
CA VAL A 156 -3.61 16.20 -10.81
C VAL A 156 -5.08 16.58 -10.77
N ARG A 157 -5.53 17.22 -9.69
CA ARG A 157 -6.93 17.64 -9.49
C ARG A 157 -7.53 18.35 -10.72
N PRO A 158 -6.84 19.29 -11.39
CA PRO A 158 -7.42 19.98 -12.56
C PRO A 158 -7.78 19.04 -13.72
N TYR A 159 -7.09 17.90 -13.83
CA TYR A 159 -7.29 16.95 -14.93
C TYR A 159 -8.46 15.99 -14.65
N ILE A 160 -8.75 15.67 -13.38
CA ILE A 160 -9.68 14.58 -12.98
C ILE A 160 -11.06 14.72 -13.63
N LYS A 161 -11.57 15.95 -13.74
CA LYS A 161 -12.88 16.23 -14.33
C LYS A 161 -13.02 15.69 -15.76
N ASN A 162 -11.94 15.76 -16.55
CA ASN A 162 -11.92 15.46 -17.97
C ASN A 162 -11.11 14.21 -18.34
N MET A 163 -10.61 13.46 -17.35
CA MET A 163 -9.88 12.21 -17.58
C MET A 163 -10.76 11.17 -18.26
N THR A 164 -10.16 10.38 -19.14
CA THR A 164 -10.76 9.16 -19.68
C THR A 164 -11.05 8.16 -18.56
N GLN A 165 -11.87 7.13 -18.83
CA GLN A 165 -12.16 6.12 -17.81
C GLN A 165 -10.91 5.32 -17.41
N SER A 166 -9.98 5.10 -18.34
CA SER A 166 -8.72 4.39 -18.07
C SER A 166 -7.76 5.21 -17.20
N GLU A 167 -7.67 6.53 -17.41
CA GLU A 167 -6.87 7.42 -16.54
C GLU A 167 -7.45 7.51 -15.13
N LEU A 168 -8.77 7.67 -15.01
CA LEU A 168 -9.42 7.67 -13.70
C LEU A 168 -9.20 6.33 -12.98
N PHE A 169 -9.31 5.22 -13.71
CA PHE A 169 -9.03 3.89 -13.17
C PHE A 169 -7.57 3.73 -12.72
N ALA A 170 -6.61 4.27 -13.48
CA ALA A 170 -5.19 4.22 -13.11
C ALA A 170 -4.89 4.99 -11.83
N ILE A 171 -5.54 6.13 -11.59
CA ILE A 171 -5.43 6.87 -10.33
C ILE A 171 -5.96 6.04 -9.15
N MET A 172 -7.13 5.42 -9.31
CA MET A 172 -7.74 4.58 -8.28
C MET A 172 -6.91 3.31 -7.99
N ALA A 173 -6.41 2.66 -9.04
CA ALA A 173 -5.56 1.48 -8.93
C ALA A 173 -4.20 1.83 -8.30
N GLY A 174 -3.60 2.97 -8.66
CA GLY A 174 -2.37 3.47 -8.05
C GLY A 174 -2.52 3.72 -6.55
N GLY A 175 -3.61 4.36 -6.13
CA GLY A 175 -3.88 4.63 -4.73
C GLY A 175 -4.14 3.37 -3.90
N THR A 176 -4.83 2.38 -4.46
CA THR A 176 -5.05 1.09 -3.77
C THR A 176 -3.82 0.18 -3.79
N ALA A 177 -2.93 0.34 -4.77
CA ALA A 177 -1.68 -0.42 -4.84
C ALA A 177 -0.63 0.04 -3.83
N SER A 178 -0.72 1.27 -3.30
CA SER A 178 0.30 1.85 -2.41
C SER A 178 -0.23 2.13 -1.00
N ILE A 179 0.65 2.64 -0.14
CA ILE A 179 0.34 3.18 1.19
C ILE A 179 0.86 4.62 1.29
N ALA A 180 0.37 5.38 2.25
CA ALA A 180 0.91 6.70 2.55
C ALA A 180 2.19 6.61 3.41
N GLY A 181 3.11 7.55 3.26
CA GLY A 181 4.29 7.65 4.13
C GLY A 181 3.93 7.84 5.60
N SER A 182 2.80 8.49 5.89
CA SER A 182 2.29 8.68 7.25
C SER A 182 1.90 7.37 7.93
N VAL A 183 1.28 6.43 7.21
CA VAL A 183 0.91 5.11 7.76
C VAL A 183 2.08 4.12 7.72
N MET A 184 3.02 4.28 6.78
CA MET A 184 4.26 3.48 6.70
C MET A 184 5.03 3.52 8.03
N ALA A 185 5.23 4.72 8.57
CA ALA A 185 5.87 4.90 9.87
C ALA A 185 5.10 4.19 11.00
N GLY A 186 3.78 4.11 10.89
CA GLY A 186 2.93 3.36 11.81
C GLY A 186 3.19 1.85 11.73
N TYR A 187 3.26 1.27 10.53
CA TYR A 187 3.58 -0.15 10.35
C TYR A 187 5.01 -0.48 10.82
N ALA A 188 5.97 0.40 10.55
CA ALA A 188 7.34 0.26 11.06
C ALA A 188 7.37 0.27 12.60
N GLY A 189 6.52 1.09 13.23
CA GLY A 189 6.33 1.09 14.68
C GLY A 189 5.73 -0.21 15.24
N MET A 190 5.11 -1.05 14.41
CA MET A 190 4.66 -2.41 14.76
C MET A 190 5.75 -3.48 14.57
N GLY A 191 6.96 -3.10 14.14
CA GLY A 191 8.07 -4.01 13.88
C GLY A 191 8.18 -4.48 12.43
N VAL A 192 7.38 -3.95 11.50
CA VAL A 192 7.46 -4.32 10.08
C VAL A 192 8.75 -3.76 9.46
N PRO A 193 9.53 -4.55 8.71
CA PRO A 193 10.80 -4.10 8.14
C PRO A 193 10.64 -2.88 7.22
N LEU A 194 11.29 -1.78 7.58
CA LEU A 194 11.18 -0.51 6.86
C LEU A 194 11.78 -0.57 5.44
N THR A 195 12.82 -1.38 5.25
CA THR A 195 13.42 -1.69 3.94
C THR A 195 12.38 -2.25 2.98
N TYR A 196 11.58 -3.22 3.40
CA TYR A 196 10.50 -3.79 2.58
C TYR A 196 9.35 -2.83 2.34
N LEU A 197 8.96 -2.03 3.34
CA LEU A 197 7.91 -1.02 3.15
C LEU A 197 8.30 0.04 2.11
N ILE A 198 9.54 0.55 2.18
CA ILE A 198 10.07 1.51 1.20
C ILE A 198 10.12 0.88 -0.18
N ALA A 199 10.69 -0.33 -0.28
CA ALA A 199 10.75 -1.07 -1.53
C ALA A 199 9.37 -1.26 -2.17
N ALA A 200 8.39 -1.70 -1.38
CA ALA A 200 7.02 -1.93 -1.81
C ALA A 200 6.34 -0.63 -2.29
N SER A 201 6.53 0.48 -1.58
CA SER A 201 5.99 1.79 -1.99
C SER A 201 6.49 2.25 -3.35
N PHE A 202 7.79 2.10 -3.65
CA PHE A 202 8.32 2.45 -4.97
C PHE A 202 7.86 1.48 -6.06
N MET A 203 7.79 0.18 -5.76
CA MET A 203 7.28 -0.84 -6.69
C MET A 203 5.78 -0.66 -6.99
N ALA A 204 5.01 -0.07 -6.08
CA ALA A 204 3.58 0.15 -6.25
C ALA A 204 3.24 1.08 -7.42
N ALA A 205 4.10 2.06 -7.76
CA ALA A 205 3.85 2.97 -8.86
C ALA A 205 3.77 2.25 -10.24
N PRO A 206 4.81 1.52 -10.69
CA PRO A 206 4.71 0.73 -11.93
C PRO A 206 3.72 -0.43 -11.80
N ALA A 207 3.60 -1.08 -10.64
CA ALA A 207 2.66 -2.19 -10.44
C ALA A 207 1.18 -1.75 -10.56
N GLY A 208 0.84 -0.60 -9.98
CA GLY A 208 -0.48 0.00 -10.07
C GLY A 208 -0.83 0.32 -11.53
N LEU A 209 0.10 0.93 -12.27
CA LEU A 209 -0.07 1.20 -13.71
C LEU A 209 -0.18 -0.08 -14.54
N LEU A 210 0.63 -1.11 -14.24
CA LEU A 210 0.57 -2.41 -14.90
C LEU A 210 -0.84 -2.99 -14.86
N PHE A 211 -1.39 -3.18 -13.65
CA PHE A 211 -2.70 -3.80 -13.50
C PHE A 211 -3.83 -2.86 -13.90
N ALA A 212 -3.67 -1.54 -13.73
CA ALA A 212 -4.60 -0.55 -14.27
C ALA A 212 -4.79 -0.71 -15.78
N LYS A 213 -3.68 -0.74 -16.52
CA LYS A 213 -3.67 -0.74 -17.98
C LYS A 213 -3.94 -2.12 -18.60
N ILE A 214 -3.81 -3.20 -17.83
CA ILE A 214 -4.36 -4.51 -18.23
C ILE A 214 -5.88 -4.55 -18.02
N LEU A 215 -6.37 -4.20 -16.82
CA LEU A 215 -7.78 -4.37 -16.44
C LEU A 215 -8.72 -3.37 -17.13
N PHE A 216 -8.23 -2.15 -17.36
CA PHE A 216 -8.94 -1.08 -18.05
C PHE A 216 -8.00 -0.36 -19.03
N PRO A 217 -7.74 -0.95 -20.22
CA PRO A 217 -6.82 -0.37 -21.19
C PRO A 217 -7.32 0.97 -21.75
N GLN A 218 -6.37 1.81 -22.17
CA GLN A 218 -6.66 3.11 -22.79
C GLN A 218 -7.27 2.90 -24.18
N THR A 219 -8.49 3.40 -24.39
CA THR A 219 -9.19 3.35 -25.69
C THR A 219 -9.59 4.74 -26.19
N GLU A 220 -9.83 5.66 -25.25
CA GLU A 220 -10.13 7.06 -25.51
C GLU A 220 -8.83 7.87 -25.68
N GLN A 221 -8.88 8.97 -26.42
CA GLN A 221 -7.75 9.92 -26.49
C GLN A 221 -7.71 10.75 -25.20
N PHE A 222 -6.55 10.81 -24.55
CA PHE A 222 -6.32 11.67 -23.40
C PHE A 222 -5.70 13.00 -23.82
N ASN A 223 -5.77 14.01 -22.95
CA ASN A 223 -5.23 15.34 -23.20
C ASN A 223 -4.28 15.78 -22.08
N ASP A 224 -3.00 15.94 -22.43
CA ASP A 224 -1.95 16.39 -21.51
C ASP A 224 -1.84 17.93 -21.39
N LYS A 225 -2.69 18.69 -22.10
CA LYS A 225 -2.72 20.16 -21.96
C LYS A 225 -3.11 20.51 -20.53
N GLN A 226 -2.31 21.37 -19.91
CA GLN A 226 -2.53 21.84 -18.55
C GLN A 226 -3.84 22.63 -18.50
N PRO A 227 -4.87 22.18 -17.76
CA PRO A 227 -6.09 22.94 -17.56
C PRO A 227 -5.76 24.25 -16.84
N GLU A 228 -6.56 25.29 -17.07
CA GLU A 228 -6.52 26.49 -16.23
C GLU A 228 -6.70 26.07 -14.76
N THR A 229 -5.76 26.46 -13.91
CA THR A 229 -5.77 26.09 -12.50
C THR A 229 -6.78 26.96 -11.77
N ASP A 230 -7.76 26.34 -11.12
CA ASP A 230 -8.46 26.97 -10.01
C ASP A 230 -7.44 27.11 -8.87
N ASP A 231 -7.26 28.33 -8.35
CA ASP A 231 -6.34 28.62 -7.25
C ASP A 231 -6.70 27.74 -6.04
N SER A 232 -5.99 26.63 -5.87
CA SER A 232 -6.00 25.94 -4.59
C SER A 232 -5.34 26.87 -3.59
N GLU A 233 -6.05 27.26 -2.52
CA GLU A 233 -5.48 27.98 -1.39
C GLU A 233 -4.21 27.27 -0.92
N LYS A 234 -3.05 27.85 -1.24
CA LYS A 234 -1.78 27.38 -0.73
C LYS A 234 -1.61 27.96 0.67
N PRO A 235 -1.01 27.21 1.61
CA PRO A 235 -0.62 27.79 2.89
C PRO A 235 0.18 29.07 2.68
N THR A 236 0.01 30.06 3.55
CA THR A 236 0.69 31.36 3.47
C THR A 236 2.19 31.22 3.79
N ASN A 237 2.55 30.29 4.68
CA ASN A 237 3.92 30.04 5.09
C ASN A 237 4.13 28.58 5.53
N VAL A 238 5.39 28.22 5.79
CA VAL A 238 5.78 26.86 6.17
C VAL A 238 5.17 26.40 7.51
N LEU A 239 4.93 27.33 8.45
CA LEU A 239 4.32 27.00 9.74
C LEU A 239 2.84 26.67 9.57
N GLU A 240 2.14 27.41 8.71
CA GLU A 240 0.77 27.10 8.32
C GLU A 240 0.67 25.73 7.64
N ALA A 241 1.61 25.42 6.72
CA ALA A 241 1.67 24.12 6.08
C ALA A 241 1.87 22.98 7.10
N MET A 242 2.77 23.17 8.07
CA MET A 242 3.00 22.19 9.15
C MET A 242 1.75 22.01 10.03
N ALA A 243 1.11 23.10 10.45
CA ALA A 243 -0.07 23.06 11.29
C ALA A 243 -1.27 22.40 10.58
N GLY A 244 -1.49 22.75 9.31
CA GLY A 244 -2.52 22.13 8.47
C GLY A 244 -2.27 20.63 8.26
N GLY A 245 -1.01 20.26 7.96
CA GLY A 245 -0.61 18.86 7.80
C GLY A 245 -0.75 18.04 9.08
N ALA A 246 -0.39 18.61 10.24
CA ALA A 246 -0.56 17.96 11.53
C ALA A 246 -2.05 17.78 11.88
N SER A 247 -2.90 18.79 11.63
CA SER A 247 -4.35 18.69 11.85
C SER A 247 -4.99 17.60 10.99
N ALA A 248 -4.65 17.56 9.70
CA ALA A 248 -5.09 16.51 8.79
C ALA A 248 -4.60 15.12 9.26
N GLY A 249 -3.33 15.03 9.69
CA GLY A 249 -2.76 13.82 10.26
C GLY A 249 -3.45 13.36 11.54
N MET A 250 -3.90 14.29 12.39
CA MET A 250 -4.65 13.98 13.61
C MET A 250 -6.03 13.39 13.29
N GLN A 251 -6.74 13.96 12.33
CA GLN A 251 -8.00 13.38 11.87
C GLN A 251 -7.79 11.96 11.31
N LEU A 252 -6.72 11.75 10.53
CA LEU A 252 -6.35 10.42 10.04
C LEU A 252 -6.04 9.46 11.18
N ALA A 253 -5.23 9.88 12.16
CA ALA A 253 -4.89 9.07 13.33
C ALA A 253 -6.12 8.67 14.15
N LEU A 254 -7.07 9.59 14.37
CA LEU A 254 -8.34 9.31 15.05
C LEU A 254 -9.19 8.31 14.26
N ASN A 255 -9.29 8.49 12.94
CA ASN A 255 -10.02 7.56 12.08
C ASN A 255 -9.40 6.16 12.14
N VAL A 256 -8.07 6.03 12.08
CA VAL A 256 -7.36 4.76 12.21
C VAL A 256 -7.60 4.12 13.58
N GLY A 257 -7.48 4.89 14.67
CA GLY A 257 -7.74 4.40 16.02
C GLY A 257 -9.17 3.89 16.21
N ALA A 258 -10.17 4.67 15.79
CA ALA A 258 -11.57 4.28 15.86
C ALA A 258 -11.87 3.04 15.02
N MET A 259 -11.32 3.00 13.79
CA MET A 259 -11.47 1.86 12.88
C MET A 259 -10.88 0.57 13.49
N LEU A 260 -9.69 0.64 14.10
CA LEU A 260 -9.06 -0.51 14.74
C LEU A 260 -9.88 -1.04 15.92
N ILE A 261 -10.38 -0.15 16.79
CA ILE A 261 -11.25 -0.54 17.91
C ILE A 261 -12.49 -1.28 17.38
N ALA A 262 -13.16 -0.70 16.38
CA ALA A 262 -14.38 -1.27 15.83
C ALA A 262 -14.14 -2.63 15.16
N PHE A 263 -13.13 -2.74 14.28
CA PHE A 263 -12.90 -3.97 13.54
C PHE A 263 -12.29 -5.09 14.39
N VAL A 264 -11.37 -4.79 15.31
CA VAL A 264 -10.84 -5.82 16.21
C VAL A 264 -11.96 -6.38 17.08
N GLY A 265 -12.83 -5.53 17.63
CA GLY A 265 -14.01 -5.95 18.38
C GLY A 265 -14.99 -6.77 17.53
N LEU A 266 -15.24 -6.35 16.28
CA LEU A 266 -16.12 -7.07 15.35
C LEU A 266 -15.56 -8.44 14.97
N ILE A 267 -14.25 -8.55 14.73
CA ILE A 267 -13.59 -9.83 14.44
C ILE A 267 -13.71 -10.77 15.65
N ALA A 268 -13.50 -10.26 16.87
CA ALA A 268 -13.67 -11.05 18.08
C ALA A 268 -15.12 -11.56 18.25
N LEU A 269 -16.12 -10.71 17.96
CA LEU A 269 -17.53 -11.11 17.94
C LEU A 269 -17.80 -12.18 16.89
N ILE A 270 -17.33 -11.99 15.65
CA ILE A 270 -17.47 -12.97 14.57
C ILE A 270 -16.82 -14.30 14.96
N ASN A 271 -15.63 -14.27 15.57
CA ASN A 271 -14.95 -15.47 16.04
C ASN A 271 -15.74 -16.20 17.14
N GLY A 272 -16.35 -15.47 18.08
CA GLY A 272 -17.23 -16.07 19.09
C GLY A 272 -18.44 -16.77 18.47
N ILE A 273 -19.05 -16.15 17.45
CA ILE A 273 -20.18 -16.74 16.70
C ILE A 273 -19.72 -17.97 15.91
N LEU A 274 -18.61 -17.87 15.17
CA LEU A 274 -18.06 -18.96 14.37
C LEU A 274 -17.62 -20.15 15.22
N GLY A 275 -16.98 -19.92 16.36
CA GLY A 275 -16.62 -20.98 17.30
C GLY A 275 -17.85 -21.66 17.92
N GLY A 276 -18.88 -20.87 18.26
CA GLY A 276 -20.15 -21.40 18.77
C GLY A 276 -20.89 -22.28 17.76
N VAL A 277 -21.10 -21.77 16.54
CA VAL A 277 -21.76 -22.51 15.45
C VAL A 277 -20.89 -23.67 14.97
N GLY A 278 -19.59 -23.45 14.79
CA GLY A 278 -18.62 -24.47 14.40
C GLY A 278 -18.55 -25.60 15.41
N GLY A 279 -18.67 -25.30 16.71
CA GLY A 279 -18.76 -26.27 17.79
C GLY A 279 -19.90 -27.28 17.63
N TRP A 280 -21.04 -26.87 17.04
CA TRP A 280 -22.15 -27.80 16.74
C TRP A 280 -21.77 -28.89 15.72
N PHE A 281 -20.72 -28.64 14.93
CA PHE A 281 -20.24 -29.55 13.88
C PHE A 281 -18.82 -30.09 14.16
N GLY A 282 -18.29 -29.92 15.39
CA GLY A 282 -16.96 -30.39 15.77
C GLY A 282 -15.80 -29.45 15.43
N TYR A 283 -16.07 -28.20 15.04
CA TYR A 283 -15.09 -27.16 14.71
C TYR A 283 -15.16 -25.98 15.71
N GLY A 284 -15.01 -26.26 17.00
CA GLY A 284 -15.13 -25.25 18.07
C GLY A 284 -14.10 -24.12 18.03
N ASP A 285 -12.94 -24.37 17.41
CA ASP A 285 -11.84 -23.40 17.29
C ASP A 285 -11.90 -22.58 15.99
N LEU A 286 -13.03 -22.61 15.29
CA LEU A 286 -13.19 -21.91 14.01
C LEU A 286 -13.15 -20.39 14.21
N THR A 287 -12.22 -19.74 13.52
CA THR A 287 -12.07 -18.29 13.49
C THR A 287 -12.14 -17.74 12.08
N LEU A 288 -12.49 -16.46 11.92
CA LEU A 288 -12.44 -15.76 10.65
C LEU A 288 -11.04 -15.83 10.03
N GLN A 289 -10.01 -15.71 10.86
CA GLN A 289 -8.60 -15.88 10.51
C GLN A 289 -8.34 -17.25 9.86
N SER A 290 -8.84 -18.32 10.47
CA SER A 290 -8.67 -19.68 9.93
C SER A 290 -9.40 -19.89 8.59
N ILE A 291 -10.58 -19.28 8.43
CA ILE A 291 -11.35 -19.31 7.17
C ILE A 291 -10.57 -18.60 6.06
N PHE A 292 -10.07 -17.39 6.31
CA PHE A 292 -9.23 -16.68 5.34
C PHE A 292 -7.93 -17.43 5.07
N GLY A 293 -7.33 -18.01 6.10
CA GLY A 293 -6.16 -18.88 5.96
C GLY A 293 -6.41 -20.00 4.96
N TRP A 294 -7.57 -20.66 5.01
CA TRP A 294 -7.93 -21.71 4.06
C TRP A 294 -8.25 -21.17 2.65
N ILE A 295 -9.08 -20.12 2.55
CA ILE A 295 -9.52 -19.53 1.27
C ILE A 295 -8.34 -18.98 0.47
N PHE A 296 -7.43 -18.25 1.14
CA PHE A 296 -6.30 -17.59 0.48
C PHE A 296 -5.02 -18.41 0.50
N LYS A 297 -5.02 -19.63 1.09
CA LYS A 297 -3.88 -20.55 1.06
C LYS A 297 -3.32 -20.78 -0.37
N PRO A 298 -4.16 -21.07 -1.38
CA PRO A 298 -3.66 -21.32 -2.74
C PRO A 298 -3.01 -20.07 -3.35
N LEU A 299 -3.55 -18.89 -3.03
CA LEU A 299 -3.01 -17.61 -3.50
C LEU A 299 -1.68 -17.29 -2.83
N ALA A 300 -1.56 -17.51 -1.53
CA ALA A 300 -0.31 -17.35 -0.79
C ALA A 300 0.77 -18.31 -1.30
N TYR A 301 0.41 -19.57 -1.55
CA TYR A 301 1.32 -20.52 -2.17
C TYR A 301 1.78 -20.04 -3.56
N LEU A 302 0.84 -19.60 -4.40
CA LEU A 302 1.12 -19.10 -5.76
C LEU A 302 2.16 -17.97 -5.79
N ILE A 303 2.14 -17.05 -4.82
CA ILE A 303 3.09 -15.93 -4.76
C ILE A 303 4.45 -16.30 -4.13
N GLY A 304 4.69 -17.59 -3.85
CA GLY A 304 6.00 -18.11 -3.47
C GLY A 304 6.18 -18.50 -2.00
N VAL A 305 5.13 -18.45 -1.19
CA VAL A 305 5.13 -18.94 0.21
C VAL A 305 5.18 -20.48 0.22
N SER A 306 5.83 -21.08 1.21
CA SER A 306 5.80 -22.54 1.40
C SER A 306 4.37 -23.03 1.68
N TRP A 307 4.06 -24.28 1.36
CA TRP A 307 2.71 -24.81 1.60
C TRP A 307 2.34 -24.81 3.09
N ASP A 308 3.32 -25.05 3.96
CA ASP A 308 3.13 -25.10 5.41
C ASP A 308 2.84 -23.72 6.01
N GLU A 309 3.48 -22.67 5.50
CA GLU A 309 3.28 -21.30 5.95
C GLU A 309 2.15 -20.56 5.22
N SER A 310 1.70 -21.09 4.07
CA SER A 310 0.74 -20.41 3.19
C SER A 310 -0.63 -20.16 3.83
N ALA A 311 -1.02 -20.93 4.84
CA ALA A 311 -2.25 -20.65 5.60
C ALA A 311 -2.13 -19.37 6.44
N ILE A 312 -0.97 -19.14 7.07
CA ILE A 312 -0.71 -17.93 7.86
C ILE A 312 -0.63 -16.72 6.94
N ALA A 313 0.09 -16.82 5.82
CA ALA A 313 0.11 -15.77 4.81
C ALA A 313 -1.30 -15.50 4.22
N GLY A 314 -2.08 -16.55 3.98
CA GLY A 314 -3.47 -16.46 3.52
C GLY A 314 -4.38 -15.71 4.50
N GLN A 315 -4.22 -15.95 5.81
CA GLN A 315 -4.91 -15.19 6.84
C GLN A 315 -4.62 -13.70 6.70
N MET A 316 -3.35 -13.31 6.57
CA MET A 316 -2.97 -11.89 6.48
C MET A 316 -3.54 -11.22 5.23
N ILE A 317 -3.44 -11.89 4.08
CA ILE A 317 -3.99 -11.41 2.80
C ILE A 317 -5.51 -11.23 2.89
N GLY A 318 -6.22 -12.21 3.48
CA GLY A 318 -7.66 -12.13 3.64
C GLY A 318 -8.10 -11.04 4.62
N MET A 319 -7.41 -10.90 5.75
CA MET A 319 -7.66 -9.83 6.72
C MET A 319 -7.48 -8.45 6.09
N LYS A 320 -6.41 -8.27 5.29
CA LYS A 320 -6.20 -7.06 4.53
C LYS A 320 -7.38 -6.74 3.62
N LEU A 321 -7.77 -7.69 2.76
CA LEU A 321 -8.76 -7.45 1.73
C LEU A 321 -10.15 -7.16 2.33
N ALA A 322 -10.54 -7.94 3.34
CA ALA A 322 -11.84 -7.86 3.97
C ALA A 322 -11.99 -6.64 4.88
N VAL A 323 -10.91 -6.25 5.57
CA VAL A 323 -10.91 -5.18 6.56
C VAL A 323 -10.02 -4.04 6.09
N ASN A 324 -8.71 -4.17 6.31
CA ASN A 324 -7.67 -3.25 5.86
C ASN A 324 -6.29 -3.82 6.22
N GLU A 325 -5.26 -3.24 5.62
CA GLU A 325 -3.86 -3.61 5.83
C GLU A 325 -3.36 -3.33 7.26
N PHE A 326 -3.93 -2.36 7.99
CA PHE A 326 -3.59 -2.14 9.40
C PHE A 326 -3.90 -3.36 10.27
N VAL A 327 -5.09 -3.95 10.12
CA VAL A 327 -5.46 -5.18 10.82
C VAL A 327 -4.62 -6.37 10.34
N GLY A 328 -4.33 -6.45 9.03
CA GLY A 328 -3.41 -7.44 8.48
C GLY A 328 -2.01 -7.36 9.11
N TYR A 329 -1.45 -6.15 9.24
CA TYR A 329 -0.15 -5.94 9.88
C TYR A 329 -0.17 -6.18 11.38
N LEU A 330 -1.26 -5.85 12.08
CA LEU A 330 -1.41 -6.13 13.50
C LEU A 330 -1.37 -7.64 13.78
N GLU A 331 -2.05 -8.44 12.95
CA GLU A 331 -1.98 -9.90 13.02
C GLU A 331 -0.60 -10.42 12.63
N PHE A 332 0.03 -9.84 11.61
CA PHE A 332 1.38 -10.23 11.18
C PHE A 332 2.46 -9.91 12.23
N ALA A 333 2.33 -8.81 12.97
CA ALA A 333 3.29 -8.40 13.99
C ALA A 333 3.50 -9.48 15.08
N LYS A 334 2.50 -10.33 15.34
CA LYS A 334 2.60 -11.48 16.25
C LYS A 334 3.61 -12.53 15.80
N TYR A 335 3.95 -12.57 14.51
CA TYR A 335 4.92 -13.49 13.90
C TYR A 335 6.28 -12.82 13.65
N LEU A 336 6.42 -11.52 13.95
CA LEU A 336 7.67 -10.78 13.87
C LEU A 336 8.41 -10.75 15.21
N GLN A 337 7.75 -11.10 16.31
CA GLN A 337 8.34 -11.08 17.64
C GLN A 337 9.30 -12.28 17.87
N PRO A 338 10.39 -12.10 18.62
CA PRO A 338 11.38 -13.16 18.87
C PRO A 338 10.81 -14.39 19.60
N ASP A 339 9.75 -14.23 20.38
CA ASP A 339 9.10 -15.23 21.23
C ASP A 339 7.85 -15.85 20.60
N THR A 340 7.67 -15.68 19.28
CA THR A 340 6.53 -16.25 18.57
C THR A 340 6.51 -17.78 18.58
N ALA A 341 5.31 -18.37 18.72
CA ALA A 341 5.13 -19.82 18.73
C ALA A 341 5.40 -20.47 17.36
N VAL A 342 5.24 -19.72 16.26
CA VAL A 342 5.47 -20.19 14.89
C VAL A 342 6.45 -19.26 14.20
N VAL A 343 7.67 -19.76 13.98
CA VAL A 343 8.72 -19.02 13.30
C VAL A 343 8.54 -19.14 11.79
N LEU A 344 8.16 -18.04 11.15
CA LEU A 344 8.12 -17.94 9.69
C LEU A 344 9.53 -17.75 9.13
N SER A 345 9.77 -18.31 7.94
CA SER A 345 10.97 -18.04 7.17
C SER A 345 11.06 -16.57 6.75
N GLU A 346 12.28 -16.05 6.63
CA GLU A 346 12.50 -14.66 6.24
C GLU A 346 11.93 -14.33 4.85
N LYS A 347 11.98 -15.29 3.91
CA LYS A 347 11.31 -15.19 2.60
C LYS A 347 9.81 -14.98 2.77
N THR A 348 9.15 -15.76 3.63
CA THR A 348 7.72 -15.64 3.88
C THR A 348 7.37 -14.33 4.56
N LYS A 349 8.18 -13.88 5.54
CA LYS A 349 7.99 -12.57 6.18
C LYS A 349 8.03 -11.44 5.14
N ALA A 350 9.04 -11.45 4.26
CA ALA A 350 9.13 -10.47 3.18
C ALA A 350 7.92 -10.53 2.24
N ILE A 351 7.55 -11.71 1.74
CA ILE A 351 6.38 -11.87 0.86
C ILE A 351 5.11 -11.31 1.52
N ILE A 352 4.87 -11.61 2.81
CA ILE A 352 3.71 -11.09 3.55
C ILE A 352 3.79 -9.56 3.64
N THR A 353 4.96 -8.98 3.97
CA THR A 353 5.12 -7.51 4.02
C THR A 353 4.75 -6.86 2.69
N PHE A 354 5.27 -7.34 1.56
CA PHE A 354 4.95 -6.78 0.25
C PHE A 354 3.47 -7.00 -0.14
N ALA A 355 2.91 -8.17 0.17
CA ALA A 355 1.51 -8.48 -0.12
C ALA A 355 0.56 -7.60 0.70
N LEU A 356 0.95 -7.25 1.93
CA LEU A 356 0.17 -6.38 2.81
C LEU A 356 0.30 -4.89 2.48
N CYS A 357 1.43 -4.46 1.90
CA CYS A 357 1.75 -3.06 1.65
C CYS A 357 0.93 -2.41 0.52
N GLY A 358 -0.36 -2.18 0.75
CA GLY A 358 -1.23 -1.38 -0.12
C GLY A 358 -2.62 -1.17 0.47
N PHE A 359 -3.32 -0.11 0.09
CA PHE A 359 -4.68 0.20 0.54
C PHE A 359 -5.78 -0.63 -0.17
N ALA A 360 -5.44 -1.70 -0.88
CA ALA A 360 -6.41 -2.55 -1.57
C ALA A 360 -7.27 -3.35 -0.59
N ASN A 361 -8.43 -2.79 -0.25
CA ASN A 361 -9.45 -3.38 0.63
C ASN A 361 -10.84 -2.78 0.30
N PHE A 362 -11.92 -3.39 0.80
CA PHE A 362 -13.28 -2.91 0.48
C PHE A 362 -13.60 -1.52 1.03
N SER A 363 -13.04 -1.14 2.20
CA SER A 363 -13.29 0.17 2.80
C SER A 363 -12.66 1.31 1.99
N SER A 364 -11.54 1.04 1.30
CA SER A 364 -10.89 1.99 0.40
C SER A 364 -11.76 2.42 -0.77
N ILE A 365 -12.77 1.65 -1.17
CA ILE A 365 -13.74 2.07 -2.19
C ILE A 365 -14.49 3.32 -1.72
N ALA A 366 -14.96 3.31 -0.47
CA ALA A 366 -15.66 4.45 0.11
C ALA A 366 -14.73 5.67 0.25
N ILE A 367 -13.47 5.43 0.61
CA ILE A 367 -12.43 6.48 0.69
C ILE A 367 -12.18 7.11 -0.68
N LEU A 368 -12.06 6.30 -1.74
CA LEU A 368 -11.90 6.80 -3.11
C LEU A 368 -13.13 7.59 -3.58
N ILE A 369 -14.35 7.10 -3.30
CA ILE A 369 -15.60 7.82 -3.62
C ILE A 369 -15.64 9.17 -2.91
N GLY A 370 -15.24 9.22 -1.64
CA GLY A 370 -15.18 10.47 -0.86
C GLY A 370 -14.11 11.43 -1.37
N GLY A 371 -12.88 10.94 -1.53
CA GLY A 371 -11.73 11.75 -1.95
C GLY A 371 -11.84 12.23 -3.39
N ILE A 372 -11.82 11.31 -4.35
CA ILE A 372 -11.88 11.66 -5.77
C ILE A 372 -13.25 12.26 -6.12
N GLY A 373 -14.34 11.72 -5.56
CA GLY A 373 -15.67 12.29 -5.78
C GLY A 373 -15.86 13.68 -5.17
N GLY A 374 -15.13 14.02 -4.09
CA GLY A 374 -15.07 15.40 -3.58
C GLY A 374 -14.31 16.35 -4.51
N MET A 375 -13.26 15.87 -5.18
CA MET A 375 -12.48 16.65 -6.14
C MET A 375 -13.20 16.85 -7.48
N ALA A 376 -13.95 15.85 -7.93
CA ALA A 376 -14.72 15.86 -9.17
C ALA A 376 -16.12 15.23 -8.93
N PRO A 377 -17.08 16.01 -8.41
CA PRO A 377 -18.43 15.51 -8.09
C PRO A 377 -19.14 14.84 -9.27
N ASN A 378 -18.91 15.32 -10.49
CA ASN A 378 -19.46 14.76 -11.73
C ASN A 378 -18.92 13.35 -12.06
N ARG A 379 -17.80 12.93 -11.45
CA ARG A 379 -17.17 11.62 -11.65
C ARG A 379 -17.46 10.64 -10.51
N ARG A 380 -18.20 11.03 -9.48
CA ARG A 380 -18.49 10.18 -8.31
C ARG A 380 -19.12 8.83 -8.68
N GLY A 381 -20.03 8.82 -9.66
CA GLY A 381 -20.64 7.59 -10.18
C GLY A 381 -19.64 6.66 -10.88
N ASP A 382 -18.69 7.21 -11.62
CA ASP A 382 -17.63 6.43 -12.26
C ASP A 382 -16.71 5.78 -11.21
N VAL A 383 -16.29 6.56 -10.20
CA VAL A 383 -15.45 6.06 -9.10
C VAL A 383 -16.14 4.93 -8.35
N ALA A 384 -17.44 5.06 -8.07
CA ALA A 384 -18.20 4.00 -7.42
C ALA A 384 -18.27 2.71 -8.28
N ARG A 385 -18.54 2.85 -9.59
CA ARG A 385 -18.60 1.71 -10.52
C ARG A 385 -17.26 1.00 -10.68
N LEU A 386 -16.16 1.75 -10.66
CA LEU A 386 -14.80 1.23 -10.85
C LEU A 386 -14.16 0.69 -9.55
N GLY A 387 -14.74 1.01 -8.39
CA GLY A 387 -14.14 0.77 -7.07
C GLY A 387 -13.70 -0.68 -6.83
N LEU A 388 -14.58 -1.65 -7.05
CA LEU A 388 -14.24 -3.07 -6.85
C LEU A 388 -13.09 -3.52 -7.77
N LYS A 389 -13.11 -3.04 -9.03
CA LYS A 389 -12.07 -3.36 -9.99
C LYS A 389 -10.73 -2.71 -9.62
N ALA A 390 -10.76 -1.52 -9.01
CA ALA A 390 -9.56 -0.86 -8.51
C ALA A 390 -8.94 -1.64 -7.34
N VAL A 391 -9.76 -2.14 -6.41
CA VAL A 391 -9.29 -3.03 -5.33
C VAL A 391 -8.65 -4.30 -5.89
N VAL A 392 -9.23 -4.91 -6.93
CA VAL A 392 -8.62 -6.06 -7.63
C VAL A 392 -7.27 -5.66 -8.24
N ALA A 393 -7.19 -4.51 -8.92
CA ALA A 393 -5.94 -4.02 -9.51
C ALA A 393 -4.85 -3.79 -8.45
N GLY A 394 -5.17 -3.10 -7.35
CA GLY A 394 -4.26 -2.87 -6.24
C GLY A 394 -3.83 -4.16 -5.56
N THR A 395 -4.74 -5.11 -5.37
CA THR A 395 -4.43 -6.44 -4.80
C THR A 395 -3.44 -7.19 -5.67
N LEU A 396 -3.69 -7.26 -6.98
CA LEU A 396 -2.78 -7.90 -7.92
C LEU A 396 -1.42 -7.18 -7.98
N ALA A 397 -1.40 -5.86 -7.87
CA ALA A 397 -0.16 -5.07 -7.79
C ALA A 397 0.67 -5.44 -6.55
N ASN A 398 0.04 -5.56 -5.38
CA ASN A 398 0.74 -5.97 -4.16
C ASN A 398 1.24 -7.42 -4.23
N LEU A 399 0.41 -8.33 -4.75
CA LEU A 399 0.79 -9.74 -4.93
C LEU A 399 1.92 -9.91 -5.94
N MET A 400 1.94 -9.11 -7.01
CA MET A 400 3.03 -9.08 -7.98
C MET A 400 4.33 -8.60 -7.32
N SER A 401 4.27 -7.50 -6.55
CA SER A 401 5.43 -7.02 -5.79
C SER A 401 5.94 -8.08 -4.80
N ALA A 402 5.03 -8.78 -4.11
CA ALA A 402 5.37 -9.85 -3.19
C ALA A 402 6.03 -11.05 -3.89
N THR A 403 5.52 -11.45 -5.04
CA THR A 403 6.08 -12.55 -5.83
C THR A 403 7.48 -12.20 -6.34
N ILE A 404 7.67 -10.96 -6.82
CA ILE A 404 8.98 -10.46 -7.27
C ILE A 404 9.97 -10.36 -6.09
N ALA A 405 9.53 -9.90 -4.92
CA ALA A 405 10.37 -9.86 -3.73
C ALA A 405 10.81 -11.27 -3.30
N GLY A 406 9.87 -12.21 -3.25
CA GLY A 406 10.15 -13.62 -2.97
C GLY A 406 11.14 -14.24 -3.95
N LEU A 407 11.05 -13.89 -5.25
CA LEU A 407 12.01 -14.30 -6.27
C LEU A 407 13.42 -13.79 -5.99
N PHE A 408 13.60 -12.49 -5.74
CA PHE A 408 14.94 -11.92 -5.56
C PHE A 408 15.60 -12.29 -4.24
N ILE A 409 14.82 -12.46 -3.17
CA ILE A 409 15.33 -12.95 -1.87
C ILE A 409 15.80 -14.40 -2.00
N GLU A 410 15.06 -15.23 -2.76
CA GLU A 410 15.48 -16.61 -3.03
C GLU A 410 16.73 -16.67 -3.91
N LEU A 411 16.86 -15.78 -4.90
CA LEU A 411 18.05 -15.69 -5.75
C LEU A 411 19.29 -15.19 -5.01
N SER A 412 19.13 -14.20 -4.11
CA SER A 412 20.25 -13.62 -3.36
C SER A 412 20.68 -14.51 -2.19
N GLY A 413 19.78 -15.34 -1.66
CA GLY A 413 19.97 -16.06 -0.40
C GLY A 413 20.03 -15.16 0.83
N VAL A 414 19.72 -13.87 0.68
CA VAL A 414 19.83 -12.85 1.74
C VAL A 414 18.49 -12.14 1.89
N ALA A 415 17.90 -12.26 3.08
CA ALA A 415 16.82 -11.40 3.52
C ALA A 415 17.40 -10.13 4.16
N MET A 416 16.70 -9.01 4.01
CA MET A 416 17.04 -7.70 4.56
C MET A 416 16.21 -7.33 5.78
#